data_AF-A0A529TJE5-F1
#
_entry.id   AF-A0A529TJE5-F1
#
_cell.length_a   1.000
_cell.length_b   1.000
_cell.length_c   1.000
_cell.angle_alpha   90.00
_cell.angle_beta   90.00
_cell.angle_gamma   90.00
#
_symmetry.space_group_name_H-M   'P 1'
#
loop_
_entity.id
_entity.type
_entity.pdbx_description
1 polymer ?
#
loop_
_entity_poly.entity_id
_entity_poly.type
_entity_poly.pdbx_seq_one_letter_code
_entity_poly.pdbx_strand_id
1 'polypeptide(L)'
;MFRWFEQRLDPFPAAEPVEPPKTLVAFCMHYTRGAWPYIMLDAVLVTAISIAEVWMFGFMGRIVDWLSGQNRETFLQTESWKLAGMAFV
;
A
#
# COMPACT_ATOMS: atom_id res chain seq x y z
N MET A 1 12.19 0.14 -25.02
CA MET A 1 11.98 0.40 -23.58
C MET A 1 12.18 1.88 -23.25
N PHE A 2 13.32 2.48 -23.61
CA PHE A 2 13.61 3.92 -23.35
C PHE A 2 12.63 4.92 -24.00
N ARG A 3 12.25 4.73 -25.28
CA ARG A 3 11.25 5.58 -25.96
C ARG A 3 9.87 5.67 -25.29
N TRP A 4 9.45 4.63 -24.58
CA TRP A 4 8.16 4.59 -23.86
C TRP A 4 8.21 5.38 -22.55
N PHE A 5 9.40 5.54 -21.97
CA PHE A 5 9.66 6.36 -20.80
C PHE A 5 9.88 7.83 -21.19
N GLU A 6 10.60 8.07 -22.29
CA GLU A 6 10.89 9.41 -22.83
C GLU A 6 9.65 10.12 -23.39
N GLN A 7 8.63 9.39 -23.86
CA GLN A 7 7.37 9.99 -24.33
C GLN A 7 6.41 10.40 -23.20
N ARG A 8 6.62 9.94 -21.97
CA ARG A 8 5.71 10.22 -20.85
C ARG A 8 6.00 11.51 -20.11
N LEU A 9 7.24 11.96 -20.15
CA LEU A 9 7.68 13.22 -19.60
C LEU A 9 8.40 13.92 -20.73
N ASP A 10 7.88 15.05 -21.19
CA ASP A 10 8.54 15.83 -22.23
C ASP A 10 9.92 16.27 -21.71
N PRO A 11 11.03 15.74 -22.26
CA PRO A 11 12.36 16.02 -21.72
C PRO A 11 12.79 17.47 -21.99
N PHE A 12 12.16 18.14 -22.95
CA PHE A 12 12.42 19.53 -23.31
C PHE A 12 11.12 20.26 -23.68
N PRO A 13 10.31 20.70 -22.70
CA PRO A 13 9.17 21.55 -23.00
C PRO A 13 9.67 22.85 -23.65
N ALA A 14 9.13 23.20 -24.82
CA ALA A 14 9.48 24.42 -25.56
C ALA A 14 9.05 25.73 -24.85
N ALA A 15 8.51 25.64 -23.65
CA ALA A 15 8.15 26.80 -22.84
C ALA A 15 9.43 27.44 -22.29
N GLU A 16 9.61 28.73 -22.54
CA GLU A 16 10.69 29.53 -21.96
C GLU A 16 10.72 29.33 -20.43
N PRO A 17 11.92 29.25 -19.80
CA PRO A 17 12.02 29.11 -18.35
C PRO A 17 11.45 30.36 -17.69
N VAL A 18 10.18 30.30 -17.28
CA VAL A 18 9.51 31.36 -16.53
C VAL A 18 9.99 31.31 -15.09
N GLU A 19 10.24 32.48 -14.49
CA GLU A 19 10.77 32.59 -13.14
C GLU A 19 9.92 31.75 -12.16
N PRO A 20 10.53 30.80 -11.42
CA PRO A 20 9.78 29.89 -10.57
C PRO A 20 9.03 30.69 -9.50
N PRO A 21 7.76 30.35 -9.22
CA PRO A 21 6.97 31.08 -8.23
C PRO A 21 7.63 31.00 -6.85
N LYS A 22 7.66 32.12 -6.12
CA LYS A 22 8.38 32.30 -4.84
C LYS A 22 7.83 31.49 -3.66
N THR A 23 6.87 30.58 -3.88
CA THR A 23 6.25 29.76 -2.83
C THR A 23 6.53 28.28 -3.08
N LEU A 24 6.85 27.54 -2.01
CA LEU A 24 7.25 26.12 -2.07
C LEU A 24 6.19 25.24 -2.74
N VAL A 25 4.91 25.48 -2.44
CA VAL A 25 3.79 24.69 -2.99
C VAL A 25 3.63 24.94 -4.49
N ALA A 26 3.70 26.21 -4.93
CA ALA A 26 3.59 26.55 -6.34
C ALA A 26 4.82 26.06 -7.14
N PHE A 27 6.00 26.04 -6.52
CA PHE A 27 7.20 25.46 -7.10
C PHE A 27 7.02 23.94 -7.31
N CYS A 28 6.57 23.23 -6.28
CA CYS A 28 6.34 21.80 -6.37
C CYS A 28 5.28 21.48 -7.44
N MET A 29 4.16 22.21 -7.47
CA MET A 29 3.12 22.07 -8.50
C MET A 29 3.60 22.39 -9.91
N HIS A 30 4.47 23.40 -10.09
CA HIS A 30 5.01 23.78 -11.40
C HIS A 30 5.91 22.66 -11.97
N TYR A 31 6.79 22.09 -11.15
CA TYR A 31 7.70 21.02 -11.56
C TYR A 31 7.03 19.64 -11.65
N THR A 32 5.99 19.37 -10.85
CA THR A 32 5.26 18.09 -10.90
C THR A 32 4.16 18.06 -11.97
N ARG A 33 3.92 19.15 -12.69
CA ARG A 33 2.81 19.28 -13.66
C ARG A 33 2.87 18.25 -14.80
N GLY A 34 4.05 17.84 -15.25
CA GLY A 34 4.22 16.75 -16.24
C GLY A 34 4.09 15.34 -15.64
N ALA A 35 4.31 15.19 -14.33
CA ALA A 35 4.31 13.90 -13.63
C ALA A 35 3.02 13.63 -12.84
N TRP A 36 2.11 14.59 -12.77
CA TRP A 36 0.88 14.55 -11.98
C TRP A 36 0.04 13.27 -12.14
N PRO A 37 -0.20 12.72 -13.36
CA PRO A 37 -0.96 11.46 -13.49
C PRO A 37 -0.23 10.24 -12.88
N TYR A 38 1.11 10.23 -12.87
CA TYR A 38 1.89 9.16 -12.22
C TYR A 38 1.87 9.29 -10.70
N ILE A 39 1.95 10.52 -10.18
CA ILE A 39 1.82 10.79 -8.74
C ILE A 39 0.43 10.38 -8.25
N MET A 40 -0.62 10.65 -9.03
CA MET A 40 -1.98 10.22 -8.70
C MET A 40 -2.10 8.69 -8.67
N LEU A 41 -1.52 7.99 -9.66
CA LEU A 41 -1.51 6.54 -9.68
C LEU A 41 -0.77 5.95 -8.47
N ASP A 42 0.41 6.50 -8.14
CA ASP A 42 1.19 6.09 -6.97
C ASP A 42 0.41 6.31 -5.67
N ALA A 43 -0.19 7.49 -5.50
CA ALA A 43 -1.02 7.80 -4.34
C ALA A 43 -2.20 6.82 -4.18
N VAL A 44 -2.85 6.44 -5.29
CA VAL A 44 -3.94 5.44 -5.28
C VAL A 44 -3.43 4.05 -4.89
N LEU A 45 -2.27 3.63 -5.42
CA LEU A 45 -1.67 2.34 -5.08
C LEU A 45 -1.26 2.28 -3.60
N VAL A 46 -0.60 3.33 -3.10
CA VAL A 46 -0.23 3.44 -1.68
C VAL A 46 -1.48 3.41 -0.80
N THR A 47 -2.53 4.15 -1.17
CA THR A 47 -3.82 4.12 -0.45
C THR A 47 -4.41 2.72 -0.40
N ALA A 48 -4.40 1.98 -1.52
CA ALA A 48 -4.90 0.62 -1.59
C ALA A 48 -4.10 -0.33 -0.68
N ILE A 49 -2.77 -0.19 -0.66
CA ILE A 49 -1.89 -0.99 0.22
C ILE A 49 -2.21 -0.69 1.69
N SER A 50 -2.35 0.57 2.08
CA SER A 50 -2.70 0.94 3.45
C SER A 50 -4.08 0.39 3.89
N ILE A 51 -5.07 0.37 2.99
CA ILE A 51 -6.37 -0.25 3.28
C ILE A 51 -6.22 -1.76 3.51
N ALA A 52 -5.46 -2.44 2.66
CA ALA A 52 -5.21 -3.86 2.79
C ALA A 52 -4.51 -4.20 4.12
N GLU A 53 -3.56 -3.37 4.53
CA GLU A 53 -2.84 -3.51 5.80
C GLU A 53 -3.78 -3.37 7.02
N VAL A 54 -4.62 -2.34 7.05
CA VAL A 54 -5.61 -2.17 8.14
C VAL A 54 -6.60 -3.34 8.18
N TRP A 55 -7.03 -3.83 7.01
CA TRP A 55 -7.91 -4.98 6.92
C TRP A 55 -7.25 -6.27 7.45
N MET A 56 -5.96 -6.47 7.17
CA MET A 56 -5.18 -7.59 7.70
C MET A 56 -5.10 -7.56 9.23
N PHE A 57 -4.84 -6.39 9.82
CA PHE A 57 -4.86 -6.23 11.28
C PHE A 57 -6.24 -6.49 11.88
N GLY A 58 -7.30 -6.02 11.24
CA GLY A 58 -8.68 -6.33 11.66
C GLY A 58 -9.01 -7.83 11.57
N PHE A 59 -8.48 -8.53 10.57
CA PHE A 59 -8.62 -9.98 10.46
C PHE A 59 -7.88 -10.72 11.58
N MET A 60 -6.66 -10.29 11.93
CA MET A 60 -5.93 -10.82 13.09
C MET A 60 -6.72 -10.63 14.39
N GLY A 61 -7.31 -9.45 14.60
CA GLY A 61 -8.18 -9.19 15.76
C GLY A 61 -9.34 -10.19 15.83
N ARG A 62 -10.03 -10.42 14.71
CA ARG A 62 -11.11 -11.42 14.63
C ARG A 62 -10.64 -12.85 14.90
N ILE A 63 -9.44 -13.23 14.46
CA ILE A 63 -8.85 -14.54 14.79
C ILE A 63 -8.63 -14.66 16.30
N VAL A 64 -8.06 -13.63 16.92
CA VAL A 64 -7.83 -13.60 18.39
C VAL A 64 -9.17 -13.64 19.13
N ASP A 65 -10.18 -12.91 18.67
CA ASP A 65 -11.53 -12.92 19.24
C ASP A 65 -12.17 -14.32 19.12
N TRP A 66 -12.04 -14.99 17.96
CA TRP A 66 -12.51 -16.37 17.80
C TRP A 66 -11.78 -17.36 18.70
N LEU A 67 -10.46 -17.22 18.84
CA LEU A 67 -9.65 -18.09 19.69
C LEU A 67 -9.92 -17.86 21.18
N SER A 68 -10.26 -16.63 21.56
CA SER A 68 -10.65 -16.30 22.94
C SER A 68 -12.11 -16.64 23.26
N GLY A 69 -12.99 -16.64 22.25
CA GLY A 69 -14.41 -16.96 22.35
C GLY A 69 -14.74 -18.46 22.29
N GLN A 70 -13.85 -19.32 21.78
CA GLN A 70 -14.02 -20.77 21.87
C GLN A 70 -13.48 -21.35 23.17
N ASN A 71 -14.40 -21.94 23.94
CA ASN A 71 -14.21 -22.80 25.11
C ASN A 71 -12.84 -23.49 25.17
N ARG A 72 -11.95 -22.91 25.99
CA ARG A 72 -10.63 -23.43 26.39
C ARG A 72 -10.67 -24.90 26.82
N GLU A 73 -11.83 -25.39 27.27
CA GLU A 73 -12.04 -26.75 27.75
C GLU A 73 -12.32 -27.77 26.63
N THR A 74 -13.02 -27.40 25.54
CA THR A 74 -13.43 -28.35 24.49
C THR A 74 -12.40 -28.48 23.36
N PHE A 75 -11.63 -27.42 23.10
CA PHE A 75 -10.65 -27.36 22.01
C PHE A 75 -9.40 -28.20 22.29
N LEU A 76 -8.89 -28.16 23.53
CA LEU A 76 -7.73 -28.96 23.96
C LEU A 76 -8.04 -30.46 24.04
N GLN A 77 -9.30 -30.82 24.28
CA GLN A 77 -9.73 -32.23 24.35
C GLN A 77 -9.89 -32.88 22.97
N THR A 78 -10.33 -32.12 21.96
CA THR A 78 -10.69 -32.66 20.64
C THR A 78 -9.56 -32.55 19.60
N GLU A 79 -8.74 -31.50 19.66
CA GLU A 79 -7.79 -31.18 18.57
C GLU A 79 -6.31 -31.42 18.96
N SER A 80 -6.03 -31.91 20.17
CA SER A 80 -4.66 -32.18 20.64
C SER A 80 -3.89 -33.18 19.75
N TRP A 81 -4.58 -34.19 19.23
CA TRP A 81 -3.97 -35.19 18.35
C TRP A 81 -3.57 -34.61 16.98
N LYS A 82 -4.38 -33.70 16.43
CA LYS A 82 -4.08 -33.01 15.16
C LYS A 82 -2.95 -31.99 15.33
N LEU A 83 -2.89 -31.32 16.48
CA LEU A 83 -1.79 -30.42 16.84
C LEU A 83 -0.47 -31.18 17.05
N ALA A 84 -0.50 -32.36 17.67
CA ALA A 84 0.67 -33.23 17.77
C ALA A 84 1.15 -33.73 16.39
N GLY A 85 0.22 -34.03 15.48
CA GLY A 85 0.53 -34.41 14.10
C GLY A 85 1.20 -33.29 13.30
N MET A 86 0.80 -32.03 13.49
CA MET A 86 1.45 -30.88 12.84
C MET A 86 2.79 -30.49 13.48
N ALA A 87 2.98 -30.72 14.79
CA ALA A 87 4.27 -30.46 15.44
C ALA A 87 5.37 -31.47 15.07
N PHE A 88 4.98 -32.65 14.57
CA PHE A 88 5.91 -33.69 14.14
C PHE A 88 6.36 -33.54 12.67
N VAL A 89 5.68 -32.70 11.88
CA VAL A 89 5.99 -32.40 10.47
C VAL A 89 6.71 -31.07 10.38
#